data_AF-A0A392MMJ8-F1
#
_entry.id   AF-A0A392MMJ8-F1
#
_cell.length_a   1.000
_cell.length_b   1.000
_cell.length_c   1.000
_cell.angle_alpha   90.00
_cell.angle_beta   90.00
_cell.angle_gamma   90.00
#
_symmetry.space_group_name_H-M   'P 1'
#
loop_
_entity.id
_entity.type
_entity.pdbx_description
1 polymer ?
#
loop_
_entity_poly.entity_id
_entity_poly.type
_entity_poly.pdbx_seq_one_letter_code
_entity_poly.pdbx_strand_id
1 'polypeptide(L)'
;ASTCPAENRLVNPPFLCSAPIKFQYANFSSHSYKNTGKGSLKLQLINQRSDFSFALFTGGLANVFPYKLYTPKLVAVSNKVSFLNPNAPVYPRLAQGKTWDEITVTWTSGYGISDAEPFVEWGRKEG
;
A
#
# COMPACT_ATOMS: atom_id res chain seq x y z
N ALA A 1 11.55 -4.88 -13.19
CA ALA A 1 10.57 -3.81 -12.98
C ALA A 1 10.57 -2.91 -14.20
N SER A 2 9.40 -2.54 -14.71
CA SER A 2 9.26 -1.69 -15.89
C SER A 2 9.15 -0.21 -15.49
N THR A 3 9.73 0.68 -16.29
CA THR A 3 9.69 2.14 -16.09
C THR A 3 8.54 2.73 -16.89
N CYS A 4 7.73 3.58 -16.27
CA CYS A 4 6.64 4.31 -16.90
C CYS A 4 6.87 5.82 -16.72
N PRO A 5 7.29 6.55 -17.78
CA PRO A 5 7.63 7.97 -17.71
C PRO A 5 6.48 8.87 -17.25
N ALA A 6 6.81 10.06 -16.74
CA ALA A 6 5.80 11.05 -16.40
C ALA A 6 5.11 11.60 -17.65
N GLU A 7 3.79 11.46 -17.73
CA GLU A 7 2.98 12.03 -18.81
C GLU A 7 2.50 13.45 -18.50
N ASN A 8 2.42 13.80 -17.21
CA ASN A 8 2.03 15.13 -16.73
C ASN A 8 2.64 15.42 -15.35
N ARG A 9 2.38 16.61 -14.82
CA ARG A 9 2.95 17.11 -13.55
C ARG A 9 2.44 16.40 -12.29
N LEU A 10 1.37 15.60 -12.38
CA LEU A 10 0.82 14.83 -11.26
C LEU A 10 1.47 13.45 -11.13
N VAL A 11 2.14 12.98 -12.18
CA VAL A 11 2.92 11.74 -12.15
C VAL A 11 4.26 12.03 -11.48
N ASN A 12 4.43 11.47 -10.29
CA ASN A 12 5.60 11.69 -9.44
C ASN A 12 6.51 10.45 -9.39
N PRO A 13 7.81 10.62 -9.11
CA PRO A 13 8.70 9.49 -8.90
C PRO A 13 8.33 8.70 -7.63
N PRO A 14 8.63 7.39 -7.57
CA PRO A 14 9.38 6.61 -8.56
C PRO A 14 8.53 6.22 -9.78
N PHE A 15 9.09 6.43 -10.98
CA PHE A 15 8.42 6.21 -12.28
C PHE A 15 8.33 4.73 -12.66
N LEU A 16 7.66 3.94 -11.83
CA LEU A 16 7.42 2.51 -12.03
C LEU A 16 6.02 2.29 -12.61
N CYS A 17 5.87 1.32 -13.50
CA CYS A 17 4.55 0.98 -14.06
C CYS A 17 3.57 0.41 -13.03
N SER A 18 4.08 -0.06 -11.89
CA SER A 18 3.27 -0.41 -10.72
C SER A 18 3.70 0.47 -9.56
N ALA A 19 2.83 1.42 -9.18
CA ALA A 19 3.10 2.32 -8.08
C ALA A 19 3.21 1.53 -6.75
N PRO A 20 4.26 1.73 -5.96
CA PRO A 20 4.37 1.08 -4.66
C PRO A 20 3.34 1.65 -3.68
N ILE A 21 2.80 0.79 -2.81
CA ILE A 21 1.91 1.24 -1.72
C ILE A 21 2.64 2.18 -0.76
N LYS A 22 3.91 1.88 -0.47
CA LYS A 22 4.83 2.71 0.33
C LYS A 22 6.27 2.34 -0.03
N PHE A 23 7.21 3.21 0.31
CA PHE A 23 8.64 2.94 0.17
C PHE A 23 9.41 3.56 1.34
N GLN A 24 10.63 3.07 1.57
CA GLN A 24 11.55 3.60 2.58
C GLN A 24 12.99 3.33 2.14
N TYR A 25 13.93 4.18 2.55
CA TYR A 25 15.35 3.96 2.32
C TYR A 25 15.90 2.82 3.18
N ALA A 26 16.81 2.04 2.59
CA ALA A 26 17.41 0.89 3.26
C ALA A 26 18.23 1.26 4.52
N ASN A 27 18.69 2.51 4.63
CA ASN A 27 19.44 3.01 5.79
C ASN A 27 18.56 3.65 6.87
N PHE A 28 17.23 3.63 6.75
CA PHE A 28 16.32 4.35 7.67
C PHE A 28 16.46 3.93 9.14
N SER A 29 16.39 2.63 9.42
CA SER A 29 16.67 2.08 10.77
C SER A 29 18.05 1.42 10.89
N SER A 30 18.73 1.20 9.77
CA SER A 30 20.05 0.57 9.70
C SER A 30 21.09 1.56 9.19
N HIS A 31 21.51 2.49 10.04
CA HIS A 31 22.41 3.61 9.67
C HIS A 31 23.74 3.14 9.03
N SER A 32 24.24 1.97 9.40
CA SER A 32 25.47 1.39 8.86
C SER A 32 25.30 0.70 7.50
N TYR A 33 24.08 0.66 6.92
CA TYR A 33 23.77 -0.01 5.65
C TYR A 33 24.71 0.41 4.51
N LYS A 34 25.10 1.68 4.45
CA LYS A 34 26.04 2.19 3.43
C LYS A 34 27.38 1.46 3.44
N ASN A 35 27.84 1.02 4.61
CA ASN A 35 29.12 0.35 4.79
C ASN A 35 28.97 -1.18 4.77
N THR A 36 27.88 -1.70 5.32
CA THR A 36 27.70 -3.15 5.54
C THR A 36 26.90 -3.85 4.44
N GLY A 37 26.10 -3.10 3.67
CA GLY A 37 25.11 -3.65 2.74
C GLY A 37 23.97 -4.42 3.43
N LYS A 38 23.88 -4.37 4.77
CA LYS A 38 22.93 -5.13 5.58
C LYS A 38 22.01 -4.19 6.34
N GLY A 39 20.71 -4.48 6.33
CA GLY A 39 19.73 -3.69 7.05
C GLY A 39 18.40 -4.42 7.21
N SER A 40 17.56 -3.91 8.09
CA SER A 40 16.21 -4.40 8.32
C SER A 40 15.27 -3.23 8.55
N LEU A 41 14.02 -3.39 8.10
CA LEU A 41 12.94 -2.42 8.28
C LEU A 41 11.76 -3.11 8.97
N LYS A 42 11.15 -2.43 9.94
CA LYS A 42 9.86 -2.81 10.50
C LYS A 42 8.77 -1.96 9.86
N LEU A 43 7.87 -2.59 9.13
CA LEU A 43 6.78 -1.91 8.43
C LEU A 43 5.45 -2.47 8.95
N GLN A 44 4.57 -1.58 9.39
CA GLN A 44 3.19 -1.95 9.69
C GLN A 44 2.39 -1.95 8.38
N LEU A 45 1.77 -3.08 8.06
CA LEU A 45 0.92 -3.24 6.89
C LEU A 45 -0.55 -3.18 7.30
N ILE A 46 -1.40 -2.76 6.37
CA ILE A 46 -2.85 -2.74 6.54
C ILE A 46 -3.48 -3.71 5.53
N ASN A 47 -4.57 -4.37 5.92
CA ASN A 47 -5.27 -5.30 5.03
C ASN A 47 -6.13 -4.53 4.03
N GLN A 48 -5.66 -4.43 2.79
CA GLN A 48 -6.33 -3.72 1.71
C GLN A 48 -6.59 -4.62 0.50
N ARG A 49 -6.84 -5.91 0.77
CA ARG A 49 -6.90 -7.02 -0.20
C ARG A 49 -5.54 -7.40 -0.78
N SER A 50 -5.56 -8.50 -1.54
CA SER A 50 -4.40 -9.08 -2.22
C SER A 50 -3.21 -9.39 -1.29
N ASP A 51 -2.11 -9.83 -1.89
CA ASP A 51 -0.84 -10.06 -1.22
C ASP A 51 0.13 -8.87 -1.38
N PHE A 52 1.26 -8.95 -0.69
CA PHE A 52 2.35 -7.98 -0.79
C PHE A 52 3.65 -8.69 -1.19
N SER A 53 4.46 -8.01 -2.00
CA SER A 53 5.86 -8.32 -2.20
C SER A 53 6.69 -7.06 -1.94
N PHE A 54 7.91 -7.25 -1.44
CA PHE A 54 8.86 -6.17 -1.20
C PHE A 54 9.96 -6.25 -2.23
N ALA A 55 10.39 -5.08 -2.73
CA ALA A 55 11.42 -4.99 -3.74
C ALA A 55 12.53 -4.05 -3.26
N LEU A 56 13.78 -4.49 -3.41
CA LEU A 56 14.97 -3.69 -3.13
C LEU A 56 15.44 -3.05 -4.43
N PHE A 57 15.61 -1.73 -4.40
CA PHE A 57 16.09 -0.95 -5.53
C PHE A 57 17.41 -0.24 -5.23
N THR A 58 18.20 -0.01 -6.28
CA THR A 58 19.34 0.92 -6.29
C THR A 58 19.02 2.11 -7.21
N GLY A 59 19.79 3.19 -7.13
CA GLY A 59 19.60 4.36 -7.99
C GLY A 59 18.60 5.41 -7.47
N GLY A 60 18.07 5.26 -6.26
CA GLY A 60 17.12 6.22 -5.68
C GLY A 60 15.74 6.20 -6.35
N LEU A 61 14.90 7.20 -6.04
CA LEU A 61 13.49 7.25 -6.49
C LEU A 61 13.37 7.84 -7.91
N ALA A 62 14.04 8.97 -8.13
CA ALA A 62 14.44 9.53 -9.42
C ALA A 62 15.27 10.77 -9.07
N ASN A 63 16.47 10.91 -9.61
CA ASN A 63 17.18 12.19 -9.58
C ASN A 63 17.46 12.61 -11.00
N VAL A 64 16.86 13.73 -11.40
CA VAL A 64 17.28 14.50 -12.57
C VAL A 64 18.32 15.50 -12.07
N PHE A 65 19.59 15.07 -12.02
CA PHE A 65 20.69 16.03 -12.00
C PHE A 65 21.04 16.35 -13.46
N PRO A 66 21.51 17.57 -13.79
CA PRO A 66 21.45 18.14 -15.14
C PRO A 66 22.15 17.33 -16.25
N TYR A 67 22.88 16.27 -15.90
CA TYR A 67 23.55 15.39 -16.86
C TYR A 67 23.49 13.88 -16.51
N LYS A 68 22.63 13.44 -15.56
CA LYS A 68 22.53 12.01 -15.20
C LYS A 68 21.17 11.63 -14.61
N LEU A 69 20.44 10.78 -15.33
CA LEU A 69 19.18 10.19 -14.86
C LEU A 69 19.50 8.96 -14.01
N TYR A 70 19.27 9.05 -12.71
CA TYR A 70 19.28 7.87 -11.85
C TYR A 70 17.88 7.28 -11.82
N THR A 71 17.73 6.10 -12.46
CA THR A 71 16.49 5.33 -12.45
C THR A 71 16.56 4.22 -11.40
N PRO A 72 15.43 3.92 -10.73
CA PRO A 72 15.36 2.80 -9.79
C PRO A 72 15.65 1.49 -10.53
N LYS A 73 16.73 0.81 -10.15
CA LYS A 73 17.10 -0.50 -10.67
C LYS A 73 16.74 -1.56 -9.64
N LEU A 74 15.85 -2.48 -10.03
CA LEU A 74 15.45 -3.60 -9.19
C LEU A 74 16.64 -4.53 -8.97
N VAL A 75 16.94 -4.82 -7.70
CA VAL A 75 18.05 -5.71 -7.29
C VAL A 75 17.54 -7.03 -6.75
N ALA A 76 16.48 -7.01 -5.95
CA ALA A 76 15.91 -8.21 -5.34
C ALA A 76 14.40 -8.05 -5.10
N VAL A 77 13.69 -9.17 -5.05
CA VAL A 77 12.27 -9.26 -4.68
C VAL A 77 12.14 -10.28 -3.56
N SER A 78 11.34 -9.98 -2.55
CA SER A 78 11.07 -10.89 -1.42
C SER A 78 10.08 -11.99 -1.81
N ASN A 79 9.86 -12.93 -0.89
CA ASN A 79 8.67 -13.76 -0.91
C ASN A 79 7.38 -12.90 -0.81
N LYS A 80 6.26 -13.48 -1.23
CA LYS A 80 4.93 -12.94 -1.01
C LYS A 80 4.51 -13.10 0.45
N VAL A 81 3.82 -12.11 0.98
CA VAL A 81 3.17 -12.16 2.29
C VAL A 81 1.71 -11.72 2.14
N SER A 82 0.80 -12.32 2.89
CA SER A 82 -0.63 -12.03 2.79
C SER A 82 -1.27 -12.04 4.17
N PHE A 83 -2.38 -11.31 4.30
CA PHE A 83 -3.26 -11.44 5.46
C PHE A 83 -3.99 -12.78 5.39
N LEU A 84 -4.39 -13.34 6.53
CA LEU A 84 -5.09 -14.62 6.58
C LEU A 84 -6.37 -14.61 5.75
N ASN A 85 -7.14 -13.52 5.82
CA ASN A 85 -8.26 -13.25 4.93
C ASN A 85 -8.10 -11.87 4.28
N PRO A 86 -7.56 -11.79 3.05
CA PRO A 86 -7.40 -10.53 2.33
C PRO A 86 -8.74 -9.86 1.98
N ASN A 87 -9.83 -10.63 1.89
CA ASN A 87 -11.14 -10.12 1.46
C ASN A 87 -12.04 -9.68 2.63
N ALA A 88 -11.55 -9.78 3.87
CA ALA A 88 -12.30 -9.42 5.08
C ALA A 88 -12.92 -8.00 5.00
N PRO A 89 -14.11 -7.79 5.59
CA PRO A 89 -14.70 -6.46 5.68
C PRO A 89 -13.87 -5.59 6.65
N VAL A 90 -13.42 -4.43 6.17
CA VAL A 90 -12.49 -3.54 6.89
C VAL A 90 -12.89 -2.07 6.74
N TYR A 91 -12.37 -1.25 7.67
CA TYR A 91 -12.47 0.22 7.68
C TYR A 91 -13.91 0.76 7.60
N PRO A 92 -14.80 0.38 8.54
CA PRO A 92 -16.13 0.94 8.59
C PRO A 92 -16.07 2.45 8.86
N ARG A 93 -16.88 3.21 8.13
CA ARG A 93 -17.07 4.66 8.29
C ARG A 93 -18.55 4.96 8.42
N LEU A 94 -18.87 5.80 9.40
CA LEU A 94 -20.22 6.25 9.68
C LEU A 94 -20.46 7.60 9.01
N ALA A 95 -21.65 7.78 8.44
CA ALA A 95 -22.13 9.08 8.01
C ALA A 95 -23.63 9.20 8.30
N GLN A 96 -24.09 10.42 8.57
CA GLN A 96 -25.52 10.68 8.72
C GLN A 96 -26.24 10.27 7.44
N GLY A 97 -27.39 9.61 7.60
CA GLY A 97 -28.28 9.25 6.51
C GLY A 97 -29.08 10.44 6.00
N LYS A 98 -30.19 10.13 5.35
CA LYS A 98 -31.07 11.15 4.74
C LYS A 98 -31.88 11.92 5.79
N THR A 99 -32.18 11.29 6.91
CA THR A 99 -32.94 11.86 8.02
C THR A 99 -32.07 11.94 9.28
N TRP A 100 -32.58 12.62 10.31
CA TRP A 100 -31.85 12.84 11.56
C TRP A 100 -31.69 11.56 12.40
N ASP A 101 -32.55 10.57 12.18
CA ASP A 101 -32.61 9.27 12.85
C ASP A 101 -32.03 8.11 12.01
N GLU A 102 -31.47 8.40 10.83
CA GLU A 102 -30.81 7.43 9.96
C GLU A 102 -29.29 7.59 10.02
N ILE A 103 -28.56 6.46 10.13
CA ILE A 103 -27.10 6.42 10.02
C ILE A 103 -26.68 5.38 8.98
N THR A 104 -25.64 5.69 8.21
CA THR A 104 -25.10 4.79 7.18
C THR A 104 -23.78 4.18 7.67
N VAL A 105 -23.62 2.88 7.41
CA VAL A 105 -22.37 2.15 7.63
C VAL A 105 -21.81 1.79 6.26
N THR A 106 -20.63 2.34 5.94
CA THR A 106 -19.91 1.97 4.72
C THR A 106 -18.61 1.28 5.10
N TRP A 107 -18.29 0.14 4.48
CA TRP A 107 -17.02 -0.56 4.68
C TRP A 107 -16.46 -1.04 3.34
N THR A 108 -15.24 -1.60 3.35
CA THR A 108 -14.60 -2.18 2.15
C THR A 108 -14.38 -3.67 2.36
N SER A 109 -14.70 -4.51 1.37
CA SER A 109 -14.36 -5.94 1.36
C SER A 109 -13.78 -6.35 0.00
N GLY A 110 -13.33 -7.60 -0.10
CA GLY A 110 -12.95 -8.22 -1.38
C GLY A 110 -13.98 -9.22 -1.93
N TYR A 111 -15.16 -9.29 -1.32
CA TYR A 111 -16.24 -10.18 -1.76
C TYR A 111 -17.12 -9.44 -2.78
N GLY A 112 -17.28 -10.02 -3.97
CA GLY A 112 -18.30 -9.58 -4.93
C GLY A 112 -19.70 -10.00 -4.48
N ILE A 113 -20.72 -9.42 -5.10
CA ILE A 113 -22.14 -9.76 -4.82
C ILE A 113 -22.49 -11.21 -5.17
N SER A 114 -21.68 -11.87 -6.00
CA SER A 114 -21.78 -13.30 -6.32
C SER A 114 -21.12 -14.19 -5.27
N ASP A 115 -20.23 -13.63 -4.44
CA ASP A 115 -19.37 -14.41 -3.54
C ASP A 115 -19.96 -14.48 -2.13
N ALA A 116 -20.63 -13.42 -1.69
CA ALA A 116 -21.29 -13.32 -0.40
C ALA A 116 -22.38 -12.23 -0.40
N GLU A 117 -23.42 -12.40 0.41
CA GLU A 117 -24.44 -11.38 0.66
C GLU A 117 -23.94 -10.39 1.73
N PRO A 118 -23.75 -9.09 1.41
CA PRO A 118 -23.28 -8.10 2.37
C PRO A 118 -24.42 -7.59 3.25
N PHE A 119 -24.27 -7.68 4.57
CA PHE A 119 -25.24 -7.13 5.53
C PHE A 119 -24.54 -6.56 6.77
N VAL A 120 -25.28 -5.78 7.56
CA VAL A 120 -24.85 -5.26 8.86
C VAL A 120 -25.78 -5.81 9.92
N GLU A 121 -25.23 -6.52 10.90
CA GLU A 121 -25.93 -6.84 12.14
C GLU A 121 -25.73 -5.69 13.13
N TRP A 122 -26.82 -5.15 13.67
CA TRP A 122 -26.78 -4.01 14.58
C TRP A 122 -27.97 -4.03 15.55
N GLY A 123 -27.81 -3.32 16.68
CA GLY A 123 -28.84 -3.21 17.71
C GLY A 123 -28.43 -2.25 18.82
N ARG A 124 -29.30 -2.07 19.81
CA ARG A 124 -28.92 -1.36 21.04
C ARG A 124 -27.90 -2.19 21.81
N LYS A 125 -26.93 -1.52 22.43
CA LYS A 125 -25.99 -2.17 23.36
C LYS A 125 -26.78 -2.79 24.52
N GLU A 126 -26.54 -4.07 24.79
CA GLU A 126 -27.07 -4.75 25.99
C GLU A 126 -26.38 -4.20 27.25
N GLY A 127 -27.17 -4.02 28.32
CA GLY A 127 -26.76 -3.39 29.58
C GLY A 127 -25.84 -4.25 30.43
#